data_AF-A0A4Y8S4W9-F1
#
_entry.id   AF-A0A4Y8S4W9-F1
#
_cell.length_a   1.000
_cell.length_b   1.000
_cell.length_c   1.000
_cell.angle_alpha   90.00
_cell.angle_beta   90.00
_cell.angle_gamma   90.00
#
_symmetry.space_group_name_H-M   'P 1'
#
loop_
_entity.id
_entity.type
_entity.pdbx_description
1 polymer ?
#
loop_
_entity_poly.entity_id
_entity_poly.type
_entity_poly.pdbx_seq_one_letter_code
_entity_poly.pdbx_strand_id
1 'polypeptide(L)'
;MAKKNIISKLYLKYSDKKAYKLYKQELVNLKHARFEAELKSSTSLIGPQKIKAFALVNKCIDFNHSGNAGDIIYALATLKRIHQIAGIPLNLYLKLNRPSTISPDLVHPLGNVMLNARMVQMLIPLIQSQPYINICDVNNNVKVDIDLDFFRASIIPQDRGNIAHWCGYTTGITPRLWQSWLTVDANKNYGDDIVVARSERYRNSMIDYSFLSRYDKIKFIGVESEFKDIQKAIPHIQWVQVNDFLQMAQIIAGCKFFIGNQSFPYSLAEALKVKRILEVCVEVINVVPEGDVGYDFIFQEHFEALVQELDAGS
;
A
#
# COMPACT_ATOMS: atom_id res chain seq x y z
N MET A 1 -18.01 -15.02 21.81
CA MET A 1 -16.82 -15.73 22.34
C MET A 1 -15.75 -14.70 22.71
N ALA A 2 -15.09 -14.83 23.86
CA ALA A 2 -14.00 -13.93 24.24
C ALA A 2 -12.70 -14.29 23.49
N LYS A 3 -11.96 -13.27 23.02
CA LYS A 3 -10.67 -13.46 22.34
C LYS A 3 -9.67 -14.05 23.33
N LYS A 4 -9.10 -15.22 23.00
CA LYS A 4 -8.09 -15.88 23.83
C LYS A 4 -6.81 -15.03 23.90
N ASN A 5 -6.22 -14.94 25.09
CA ASN A 5 -4.91 -14.29 25.30
C ASN A 5 -3.80 -15.09 24.59
N ILE A 6 -2.58 -14.51 24.53
CA ILE A 6 -1.45 -15.11 23.80
C ILE A 6 -1.13 -16.52 24.32
N ILE A 7 -1.06 -16.70 25.63
CA ILE A 7 -0.70 -17.98 26.29
C ILE A 7 -1.73 -19.06 25.96
N SER A 8 -3.02 -18.78 26.16
CA SER A 8 -4.10 -19.73 25.87
C SER A 8 -4.23 -20.07 24.38
N LYS A 9 -3.92 -19.11 23.50
CA LYS A 9 -3.86 -19.35 22.05
C LYS A 9 -2.68 -20.24 21.66
N LEU A 10 -1.50 -20.02 22.25
CA LEU A 10 -0.32 -20.85 22.02
C LEU A 10 -0.54 -22.26 22.55
N TYR A 11 -1.04 -22.40 23.77
CA TYR A 11 -1.42 -23.68 24.34
C TYR A 11 -2.35 -24.43 23.38
N LEU A 12 -3.45 -23.80 22.95
CA LEU A 12 -4.40 -24.41 22.01
C LEU A 12 -3.75 -24.83 20.68
N LYS A 13 -2.81 -24.04 20.15
CA LYS A 13 -2.10 -24.36 18.90
C LYS A 13 -1.33 -25.69 18.99
N TYR A 14 -0.75 -25.98 20.16
CA TYR A 14 0.08 -27.16 20.38
C TYR A 14 -0.69 -28.33 21.00
N SER A 15 -1.67 -28.06 21.87
CA SER A 15 -2.47 -29.09 22.54
C SER A 15 -3.59 -29.65 21.68
N ASP A 16 -4.22 -28.83 20.84
CA ASP A 16 -5.31 -29.25 19.96
C ASP A 16 -5.36 -28.43 18.66
N LYS A 17 -4.71 -28.96 17.61
CA LYS A 17 -4.68 -28.34 16.28
C LYS A 17 -6.08 -28.15 15.68
N LYS A 18 -7.02 -29.06 15.95
CA LYS A 18 -8.38 -28.98 15.39
C LYS A 18 -9.16 -27.84 16.06
N ALA A 19 -9.12 -27.76 17.39
CA ALA A 19 -9.71 -26.66 18.14
C ALA A 19 -9.03 -25.32 17.82
N TYR A 20 -7.72 -25.29 17.56
CA TYR A 20 -7.03 -24.09 17.09
C TYR A 20 -7.52 -23.63 15.70
N LYS A 21 -7.74 -24.56 14.77
CA LYS A 21 -8.30 -24.26 13.45
C LYS A 21 -9.73 -23.72 13.58
N LEU A 22 -10.56 -24.35 14.41
CA LEU A 22 -11.93 -23.90 14.70
C LEU A 22 -11.93 -22.48 15.30
N TYR A 23 -11.10 -22.23 16.32
CA TYR A 23 -10.93 -20.92 16.92
C TYR A 23 -10.53 -19.84 15.89
N LYS A 24 -9.63 -20.17 14.96
CA LYS A 24 -9.28 -19.25 13.85
C LYS A 24 -10.48 -18.97 12.94
N GLN A 25 -11.28 -19.98 12.59
CA GLN A 25 -12.49 -19.81 11.79
C GLN A 25 -13.53 -18.95 12.53
N GLU A 26 -13.74 -19.18 13.83
CA GLU A 26 -14.63 -18.35 14.65
C GLU A 26 -14.20 -16.88 14.70
N LEU A 27 -12.88 -16.61 14.79
CA LEU A 27 -12.37 -15.24 14.71
C LEU A 27 -12.63 -14.58 13.35
N VAL A 28 -12.63 -15.34 12.25
CA VAL A 28 -13.00 -14.84 10.92
C VAL A 28 -14.51 -14.55 10.89
N ASN A 29 -15.34 -15.48 11.33
CA ASN A 29 -16.79 -15.32 11.39
C ASN A 29 -17.20 -14.12 12.25
N LEU A 30 -16.51 -13.84 13.36
CA LEU A 30 -16.77 -12.65 14.18
C LEU A 30 -16.45 -11.34 13.45
N LYS A 31 -15.40 -11.32 12.63
CA LYS A 31 -15.10 -10.15 11.78
C LYS A 31 -16.16 -9.98 10.70
N HIS A 32 -16.61 -11.07 10.07
CA HIS A 32 -17.72 -11.07 9.12
C HIS A 32 -18.98 -10.50 9.75
N ALA A 33 -19.41 -11.04 10.88
CA ALA A 33 -20.60 -10.58 11.59
C ALA A 33 -20.50 -9.09 11.98
N ARG A 34 -19.32 -8.62 12.41
CA ARG A 34 -19.11 -7.19 12.71
C ARG A 34 -19.27 -6.32 11.47
N PHE A 35 -18.69 -6.72 10.34
CA PHE A 35 -18.82 -5.96 9.11
C PHE A 35 -20.24 -6.01 8.54
N GLU A 36 -20.93 -7.16 8.61
CA GLU A 36 -22.34 -7.25 8.25
C GLU A 36 -23.22 -6.35 9.12
N ALA A 37 -22.95 -6.28 10.42
CA ALA A 37 -23.65 -5.38 11.33
C ALA A 37 -23.42 -3.91 10.94
N GLU A 38 -22.21 -3.55 10.53
CA GLU A 38 -21.90 -2.23 9.98
C GLU A 38 -22.70 -1.95 8.70
N LEU A 39 -22.69 -2.89 7.74
CA LEU A 39 -23.46 -2.75 6.49
C LEU A 39 -24.96 -2.56 6.73
N LYS A 40 -25.53 -3.29 7.70
CA LYS A 40 -26.95 -3.23 8.05
C LYS A 40 -27.29 -2.04 8.96
N SER A 41 -26.30 -1.40 9.57
CA SER A 41 -26.53 -0.27 10.47
C SER A 41 -27.11 0.93 9.71
N SER A 42 -28.17 1.52 10.25
CA SER A 42 -28.73 2.78 9.74
C SER A 42 -27.74 3.93 9.89
N THR A 43 -26.81 3.85 10.84
CA THR A 43 -25.81 4.89 11.12
C THR A 43 -24.50 4.71 10.37
N SER A 44 -24.32 3.62 9.59
CA SER A 44 -23.07 3.41 8.86
C SER A 44 -22.90 4.42 7.73
N LEU A 45 -21.69 4.94 7.55
CA LEU A 45 -21.33 5.86 6.46
C LEU A 45 -20.88 5.12 5.20
N ILE A 46 -21.65 4.11 4.80
CA ILE A 46 -21.39 3.33 3.58
C ILE A 46 -22.26 3.87 2.44
N GLY A 47 -21.59 4.25 1.36
CA GLY A 47 -22.19 4.75 0.14
C GLY A 47 -22.13 6.29 -0.01
N PRO A 48 -22.12 6.79 -1.25
CA PRO A 48 -21.88 8.20 -1.55
C PRO A 48 -22.94 9.13 -0.96
N GLN A 49 -24.22 8.73 -0.93
CA GLN A 49 -25.28 9.59 -0.42
C GLN A 49 -25.19 9.79 1.09
N LYS A 50 -24.87 8.74 1.85
CA LYS A 50 -24.70 8.82 3.30
C LYS A 50 -23.49 9.69 3.66
N ILE A 51 -22.38 9.52 2.94
CA ILE A 51 -21.17 10.33 3.12
C ILE A 51 -21.46 11.81 2.83
N LYS A 52 -22.18 12.13 1.74
CA LYS A 52 -22.60 13.50 1.44
C LYS A 52 -23.50 14.08 2.54
N ALA A 53 -24.50 13.32 2.97
CA ALA A 53 -25.42 13.78 4.03
C ALA A 53 -24.68 14.05 5.34
N PHE A 54 -23.73 13.19 5.71
CA PHE A 54 -22.87 13.40 6.87
C PHE A 54 -22.02 14.67 6.72
N ALA A 55 -21.44 14.89 5.54
CA ALA A 55 -20.61 16.07 5.25
C ALA A 55 -21.38 17.41 5.24
N LEU A 56 -22.70 17.40 5.02
CA LEU A 56 -23.52 18.62 5.13
C LEU A 56 -23.69 19.08 6.58
N VAL A 57 -23.58 18.16 7.54
CA VAL A 57 -23.77 18.42 8.98
C VAL A 57 -22.43 18.54 9.71
N ASN A 58 -21.41 17.83 9.25
CA ASN A 58 -20.10 17.73 9.87
C ASN A 58 -19.03 18.39 8.99
N LYS A 59 -17.98 18.95 9.61
CA LYS A 59 -16.94 19.70 8.89
C LYS A 59 -15.77 18.84 8.40
N CYS A 60 -15.68 17.61 8.88
CA CYS A 60 -14.63 16.64 8.56
C CYS A 60 -15.17 15.22 8.71
N ILE A 61 -14.44 14.25 8.16
CA ILE A 61 -14.70 12.81 8.36
C ILE A 61 -13.42 12.16 8.88
N ASP A 62 -13.54 11.42 9.97
CA ASP A 62 -12.45 10.71 10.60
C ASP A 62 -12.37 9.27 10.08
N PHE A 63 -11.17 8.88 9.63
CA PHE A 63 -10.86 7.54 9.14
C PHE A 63 -9.79 6.89 10.00
N ASN A 64 -9.75 5.56 10.02
CA ASN A 64 -8.57 4.85 10.50
C ASN A 64 -8.04 3.84 9.48
N HIS A 65 -6.76 3.49 9.62
CA HIS A 65 -6.14 2.41 8.87
C HIS A 65 -4.98 1.77 9.67
N SER A 66 -4.75 0.47 9.49
CA SER A 66 -3.72 -0.28 10.26
C SER A 66 -2.86 -1.24 9.42
N GLY A 67 -3.06 -1.23 8.10
CA GLY A 67 -2.25 -2.04 7.17
C GLY A 67 -0.81 -1.56 7.04
N ASN A 68 -0.05 -2.27 6.21
CA ASN A 68 1.31 -1.87 5.86
C ASN A 68 1.30 -0.54 5.09
N ALA A 69 2.45 0.11 4.97
CA ALA A 69 2.58 1.39 4.27
C ALA A 69 1.97 1.38 2.86
N GLY A 70 2.16 0.30 2.08
CA GLY A 70 1.55 0.18 0.75
C GLY A 70 0.02 0.16 0.78
N ASP A 71 -0.58 -0.59 1.71
CA ASP A 71 -2.04 -0.63 1.88
C ASP A 71 -2.59 0.78 2.17
N ILE A 72 -1.89 1.56 3.00
CA ILE A 72 -2.27 2.93 3.34
C ILE A 72 -2.23 3.82 2.10
N ILE A 73 -1.18 3.75 1.28
CA ILE A 73 -1.06 4.53 0.04
C ILE A 73 -2.18 4.16 -0.95
N TYR A 74 -2.52 2.89 -1.09
CA TYR A 74 -3.62 2.46 -1.95
C TYR A 74 -5.00 2.92 -1.43
N ALA A 75 -5.19 2.98 -0.11
CA ALA A 75 -6.41 3.50 0.50
C ALA A 75 -6.65 4.99 0.19
N LEU A 76 -5.58 5.77 -0.03
CA LEU A 76 -5.67 7.19 -0.37
C LEU A 76 -6.46 7.45 -1.66
N ALA A 77 -6.48 6.51 -2.62
CA ALA A 77 -7.29 6.64 -3.83
C ALA A 77 -8.80 6.75 -3.51
N THR A 78 -9.26 5.96 -2.53
CA THR A 78 -10.64 6.00 -2.04
C THR A 78 -10.89 7.28 -1.24
N LEU A 79 -9.96 7.69 -0.37
CA LEU A 79 -10.07 8.91 0.41
C LEU A 79 -10.15 10.17 -0.47
N LYS A 80 -9.27 10.30 -1.47
CA LYS A 80 -9.34 11.41 -2.43
C LYS A 80 -10.69 11.47 -3.12
N ARG A 81 -11.26 10.31 -3.48
CA ARG A 81 -12.60 10.25 -4.07
C ARG A 81 -13.69 10.66 -3.10
N ILE A 82 -13.61 10.26 -1.83
CA ILE A 82 -14.52 10.70 -0.78
C ILE A 82 -14.47 12.23 -0.64
N HIS A 83 -13.28 12.82 -0.56
CA HIS A 83 -13.12 14.27 -0.49
C HIS A 83 -13.78 14.99 -1.68
N GLN A 84 -13.57 14.51 -2.91
CA GLN A 84 -14.21 15.09 -4.10
C GLN A 84 -15.75 15.02 -4.07
N ILE A 85 -16.31 14.01 -3.41
CA ILE A 85 -17.76 13.79 -3.30
C ILE A 85 -18.35 14.62 -2.17
N ALA A 86 -17.65 14.68 -1.04
CA ALA A 86 -18.11 15.28 0.22
C ALA A 86 -17.81 16.78 0.32
N GLY A 87 -16.76 17.26 -0.36
CA GLY A 87 -16.34 18.66 -0.35
C GLY A 87 -15.73 19.14 0.98
N ILE A 88 -15.36 18.22 1.88
CA ILE A 88 -14.80 18.51 3.20
C ILE A 88 -13.45 17.84 3.40
N PRO A 89 -12.56 18.41 4.24
CA PRO A 89 -11.30 17.78 4.60
C PRO A 89 -11.49 16.43 5.33
N LEU A 90 -10.48 15.55 5.22
CA LEU A 90 -10.48 14.22 5.84
C LEU A 90 -9.37 14.12 6.89
N ASN A 91 -9.64 13.42 7.99
CA ASN A 91 -8.62 13.09 8.98
C ASN A 91 -8.31 11.59 8.90
N LEU A 92 -7.05 11.20 8.85
CA LEU A 92 -6.61 9.81 8.79
C LEU A 92 -5.78 9.43 10.00
N TYR A 93 -6.29 8.51 10.82
CA TYR A 93 -5.62 8.03 12.02
C TYR A 93 -4.98 6.65 11.81
N LEU A 94 -3.66 6.55 11.99
CA LEU A 94 -2.88 5.35 11.78
C LEU A 94 -2.80 4.51 13.08
N LYS A 95 -3.29 3.27 13.04
CA LYS A 95 -3.25 2.37 14.20
C LYS A 95 -1.94 1.58 14.23
N LEU A 96 -1.18 1.76 15.30
CA LEU A 96 0.09 1.06 15.53
C LEU A 96 -0.12 -0.39 16.00
N ASN A 97 0.94 -1.19 15.83
CA ASN A 97 1.14 -2.48 16.49
C ASN A 97 0.06 -3.53 16.21
N ARG A 98 -0.66 -3.41 15.09
CA ARG A 98 -1.50 -4.51 14.61
C ARG A 98 -0.59 -5.69 14.25
N PRO A 99 -0.83 -6.91 14.79
CA PRO A 99 -0.02 -8.07 14.45
C PRO A 99 -0.03 -8.34 12.95
N SER A 100 1.16 -8.56 12.39
CA SER A 100 1.31 -8.98 11.00
C SER A 100 0.64 -10.33 10.76
N THR A 101 0.07 -10.52 9.56
CA THR A 101 -0.48 -11.80 9.10
C THR A 101 0.54 -12.61 8.30
N ILE A 102 1.76 -12.08 8.13
CA ILE A 102 2.86 -12.73 7.39
C ILE A 102 3.36 -13.95 8.17
N SER A 103 3.81 -15.00 7.46
CA SER A 103 4.36 -16.20 8.09
C SER A 103 5.51 -15.83 9.03
N PRO A 104 5.62 -16.45 10.22
CA PRO A 104 6.74 -16.21 11.14
C PRO A 104 8.13 -16.45 10.53
N ASP A 105 8.18 -17.25 9.47
CA ASP A 105 9.42 -17.70 8.83
C ASP A 105 9.99 -16.69 7.82
N LEU A 106 9.25 -15.61 7.52
CA LEU A 106 9.71 -14.53 6.64
C LEU A 106 10.15 -13.33 7.49
N VAL A 107 11.44 -12.95 7.40
CA VAL A 107 11.97 -11.75 8.05
C VAL A 107 11.36 -10.53 7.37
N HIS A 108 10.42 -9.87 8.05
CA HIS A 108 9.86 -8.60 7.59
C HIS A 108 10.65 -7.44 8.22
N PRO A 109 10.97 -6.36 7.48
CA PRO A 109 11.70 -5.20 8.03
C PRO A 109 11.02 -4.55 9.25
N LEU A 110 9.71 -4.75 9.39
CA LEU A 110 8.90 -4.24 10.52
C LEU A 110 8.69 -5.27 11.65
N GLY A 111 9.30 -6.45 11.56
CA GLY A 111 9.09 -7.56 12.49
C GLY A 111 7.64 -8.05 12.50
N ASN A 112 7.07 -8.19 13.69
CA ASN A 112 5.77 -8.85 13.91
C ASN A 112 4.55 -7.93 13.79
N VAL A 113 4.71 -6.68 13.38
CA VAL A 113 3.62 -5.69 13.27
C VAL A 113 3.52 -5.12 11.86
N MET A 114 2.30 -4.74 11.46
CA MET A 114 2.04 -4.12 10.15
C MET A 114 2.57 -2.68 10.09
N LEU A 115 2.49 -1.96 11.20
CA LEU A 115 2.90 -0.57 11.29
C LEU A 115 3.50 -0.28 12.67
N ASN A 116 4.76 0.14 12.69
CA ASN A 116 5.47 0.58 13.90
C ASN A 116 5.60 2.12 13.91
N ALA A 117 6.03 2.67 15.05
CA ALA A 117 6.13 4.13 15.23
C ALA A 117 7.05 4.81 14.20
N ARG A 118 8.17 4.16 13.85
CA ARG A 118 9.10 4.67 12.83
C ARG A 118 8.43 4.79 11.47
N MET A 119 7.67 3.78 11.05
CA MET A 119 6.95 3.83 9.77
C MET A 119 5.88 4.92 9.74
N VAL A 120 5.18 5.14 10.86
CA VAL A 120 4.23 6.25 10.95
C VAL A 120 4.95 7.59 10.83
N GLN A 121 6.06 7.78 11.54
CA GLN A 121 6.86 9.01 11.42
C GLN A 121 7.33 9.26 9.99
N MET A 122 7.72 8.22 9.25
CA MET A 122 8.11 8.36 7.84
C MET A 122 6.92 8.62 6.89
N LEU A 123 5.71 8.14 7.22
CA LEU A 123 4.49 8.31 6.41
C LEU A 123 3.82 9.67 6.59
N ILE A 124 3.79 10.21 7.82
CA ILE A 124 3.05 11.43 8.14
C ILE A 124 3.41 12.59 7.20
N PRO A 125 4.68 12.91 6.91
CA PRO A 125 5.03 14.02 6.03
C PRO A 125 4.39 13.92 4.63
N LEU A 126 4.31 12.71 4.06
CA LEU A 126 3.69 12.47 2.76
C LEU A 126 2.17 12.57 2.82
N ILE A 127 1.53 11.93 3.81
CA ILE A 127 0.07 11.87 3.89
C ILE A 127 -0.50 13.25 4.25
N GLN A 128 0.13 13.94 5.20
CA GLN A 128 -0.29 15.25 5.69
C GLN A 128 -0.15 16.36 4.62
N SER A 129 0.74 16.19 3.63
CA SER A 129 0.91 17.17 2.55
C SER A 129 -0.17 17.07 1.47
N GLN A 130 -1.02 16.05 1.51
CA GLN A 130 -2.06 15.87 0.50
C GLN A 130 -3.20 16.87 0.68
N PRO A 131 -3.68 17.53 -0.39
CA PRO A 131 -4.65 18.63 -0.28
C PRO A 131 -6.03 18.21 0.25
N TYR A 132 -6.33 16.90 0.24
CA TYR A 132 -7.57 16.33 0.74
C TYR A 132 -7.46 15.80 2.19
N ILE A 133 -6.27 15.86 2.79
CA ILE A 133 -6.01 15.44 4.18
C ILE A 133 -5.81 16.68 5.05
N ASN A 134 -6.58 16.79 6.13
CA ASN A 134 -6.43 17.84 7.13
C ASN A 134 -5.56 17.39 8.29
N ILE A 135 -5.72 16.15 8.77
CA ILE A 135 -4.89 15.58 9.84
C ILE A 135 -4.47 14.17 9.44
N CYS A 136 -3.19 13.85 9.65
CA CYS A 136 -2.69 12.48 9.68
C CYS A 136 -1.90 12.27 10.98
N ASP A 137 -2.38 11.40 11.87
CA ASP A 137 -1.76 11.17 13.18
C ASP A 137 -1.93 9.72 13.66
N VAL A 138 -1.25 9.34 14.74
CA VAL A 138 -1.42 8.05 15.40
C VAL A 138 -2.80 7.97 16.06
N ASN A 139 -3.48 6.84 15.90
CA ASN A 139 -4.74 6.59 16.57
C ASN A 139 -4.53 6.27 18.06
N ASN A 140 -4.80 7.24 18.94
CA ASN A 140 -4.77 7.10 20.40
C ASN A 140 -6.15 6.70 20.99
N ASN A 141 -6.81 5.69 20.39
CA ASN A 141 -8.20 5.28 20.68
C ASN A 141 -9.26 6.32 20.31
N VAL A 142 -8.99 7.13 19.28
CA VAL A 142 -9.97 8.04 18.70
C VAL A 142 -11.04 7.21 18.00
N LYS A 143 -12.31 7.44 18.37
CA LYS A 143 -13.45 6.90 17.62
C LYS A 143 -13.47 7.59 16.26
N VAL A 144 -13.47 6.79 15.20
CA VAL A 144 -13.54 7.29 13.83
C VAL A 144 -14.91 7.04 13.23
N ASP A 145 -15.23 7.77 12.17
CA ASP A 145 -16.49 7.64 11.45
C ASP A 145 -16.46 6.45 10.47
N ILE A 146 -15.32 6.21 9.82
CA ILE A 146 -15.15 5.11 8.85
C ILE A 146 -13.88 4.31 9.17
N ASP A 147 -14.04 3.02 9.49
CA ASP A 147 -12.93 2.08 9.69
C ASP A 147 -12.50 1.46 8.35
N LEU A 148 -11.37 1.90 7.80
CA LEU A 148 -10.90 1.37 6.51
C LEU A 148 -10.36 -0.05 6.65
N ASP A 149 -10.08 -0.57 7.85
CA ASP A 149 -9.60 -1.95 8.01
C ASP A 149 -10.66 -3.01 7.68
N PHE A 150 -11.90 -2.61 7.40
CA PHE A 150 -12.96 -3.55 7.03
C PHE A 150 -12.63 -4.36 5.77
N PHE A 151 -11.72 -3.93 4.90
CA PHE A 151 -11.30 -4.80 3.77
C PHE A 151 -10.61 -6.08 4.25
N ARG A 152 -10.14 -6.09 5.51
CA ARG A 152 -9.55 -7.24 6.20
C ARG A 152 -10.56 -8.11 6.92
N ALA A 153 -11.85 -7.83 6.76
CA ALA A 153 -12.93 -8.71 7.18
C ALA A 153 -13.09 -9.91 6.22
N SER A 154 -12.07 -10.37 5.49
CA SER A 154 -12.08 -11.67 4.77
C SER A 154 -13.24 -11.92 3.78
N ILE A 155 -13.90 -10.87 3.28
CA ILE A 155 -14.90 -10.96 2.19
C ILE A 155 -14.25 -10.57 0.86
N ILE A 156 -13.25 -9.69 0.91
CA ILE A 156 -12.49 -9.25 -0.26
C ILE A 156 -11.26 -10.16 -0.40
N PRO A 157 -11.07 -10.81 -1.55
CA PRO A 157 -9.86 -11.58 -1.80
C PRO A 157 -8.67 -10.62 -1.91
N GLN A 158 -7.65 -10.84 -1.07
CA GLN A 158 -6.49 -9.95 -0.98
C GLN A 158 -5.29 -10.42 -1.81
N ASP A 159 -5.40 -11.61 -2.41
CA ASP A 159 -4.37 -12.24 -3.24
C ASP A 159 -4.54 -11.95 -4.73
N ARG A 160 -5.68 -11.39 -5.14
CA ARG A 160 -6.04 -11.13 -6.54
C ARG A 160 -6.88 -9.86 -6.70
N GLY A 161 -6.97 -9.37 -7.94
CA GLY A 161 -7.71 -8.15 -8.27
C GLY A 161 -6.83 -6.92 -8.18
N ASN A 162 -7.35 -5.80 -7.70
CA ASN A 162 -6.56 -4.58 -7.53
C ASN A 162 -6.76 -4.03 -6.11
N ILE A 163 -5.67 -3.99 -5.34
CA ILE A 163 -5.58 -3.51 -3.96
C ILE A 163 -6.14 -2.09 -3.78
N ALA A 164 -6.02 -1.24 -4.80
CA ALA A 164 -6.53 0.12 -4.75
C ALA A 164 -8.07 0.21 -4.68
N HIS A 165 -8.79 -0.88 -5.01
CA HIS A 165 -10.24 -0.97 -4.85
C HIS A 165 -10.72 -1.45 -3.48
N TRP A 166 -9.84 -2.02 -2.64
CA TRP A 166 -10.27 -2.71 -1.41
C TRP A 166 -11.07 -1.83 -0.46
N CYS A 167 -10.62 -0.59 -0.21
CA CYS A 167 -11.36 0.37 0.61
C CYS A 167 -12.61 0.90 -0.11
N GLY A 168 -12.61 0.92 -1.45
CA GLY A 168 -13.78 1.30 -2.23
C GLY A 168 -14.92 0.31 -2.09
N TYR A 169 -14.61 -0.99 -2.06
CA TYR A 169 -15.61 -2.06 -1.84
C TYR A 169 -16.28 -1.96 -0.46
N THR A 170 -15.55 -1.53 0.58
CA THR A 170 -16.13 -1.43 1.93
C THR A 170 -16.86 -0.12 2.18
N THR A 171 -16.47 0.96 1.51
CA THR A 171 -17.10 2.27 1.63
C THR A 171 -18.22 2.50 0.62
N GLY A 172 -18.33 1.67 -0.42
CA GLY A 172 -19.24 1.89 -1.54
C GLY A 172 -18.80 3.04 -2.46
N ILE A 173 -17.53 3.42 -2.42
CA ILE A 173 -16.96 4.52 -3.20
C ILE A 173 -15.99 3.96 -4.22
N THR A 174 -16.28 4.13 -5.51
CA THR A 174 -15.38 3.71 -6.58
C THR A 174 -14.24 4.74 -6.76
N PRO A 175 -12.98 4.40 -6.45
CA PRO A 175 -11.85 5.30 -6.67
C PRO A 175 -11.59 5.50 -8.16
N ARG A 176 -11.02 6.65 -8.53
CA ARG A 176 -10.59 6.93 -9.91
C ARG A 176 -9.14 6.53 -10.08
N LEU A 177 -8.92 5.25 -10.37
CA LEU A 177 -7.56 4.70 -10.39
C LEU A 177 -6.72 5.18 -11.57
N TRP A 178 -7.31 5.65 -12.66
CA TRP A 178 -6.54 6.26 -13.77
C TRP A 178 -6.02 7.67 -13.46
N GLN A 179 -6.38 8.25 -12.32
CA GLN A 179 -5.93 9.58 -11.89
C GLN A 179 -4.92 9.44 -10.74
N SER A 180 -3.95 10.35 -10.68
CA SER A 180 -3.05 10.42 -9.54
C SER A 180 -3.83 10.72 -8.25
N TRP A 181 -3.47 10.06 -7.15
CA TRP A 181 -3.99 10.31 -5.82
C TRP A 181 -2.94 10.81 -4.82
N LEU A 182 -1.70 11.02 -5.28
CA LEU A 182 -0.68 11.75 -4.55
C LEU A 182 -0.28 13.04 -5.29
N THR A 183 0.07 14.07 -4.55
CA THR A 183 0.58 15.33 -5.07
C THR A 183 1.81 15.70 -4.28
N VAL A 184 2.94 15.83 -4.98
CA VAL A 184 4.25 16.17 -4.44
C VAL A 184 5.02 16.99 -5.47
N ASP A 185 5.95 17.81 -5.01
CA ASP A 185 6.88 18.49 -5.90
C ASP A 185 7.94 17.51 -6.42
N ALA A 186 8.04 17.36 -7.74
CA ALA A 186 9.01 16.47 -8.36
C ALA A 186 10.46 16.94 -8.09
N ASN A 187 11.32 16.04 -7.62
CA ASN A 187 12.75 16.32 -7.49
C ASN A 187 13.44 16.14 -8.85
N LYS A 188 13.59 17.25 -9.57
CA LYS A 188 14.15 17.27 -10.93
C LYS A 188 15.60 16.81 -11.06
N ASN A 189 16.33 16.68 -9.94
CA ASN A 189 17.69 16.13 -9.97
C ASN A 189 17.75 14.67 -10.42
N TYR A 190 16.61 13.98 -10.41
CA TYR A 190 16.47 12.59 -10.87
C TYR A 190 15.90 12.48 -12.29
N GLY A 191 15.74 13.58 -13.02
CA GLY A 191 15.05 13.62 -14.33
C GLY A 191 15.59 12.64 -15.37
N ASP A 192 16.89 12.33 -15.31
CA ASP A 192 17.56 11.40 -16.22
C ASP A 192 17.76 10.00 -15.61
N ASP A 193 17.42 9.82 -14.32
CA ASP A 193 17.66 8.57 -13.59
C ASP A 193 16.49 7.60 -13.73
N ILE A 194 16.81 6.35 -14.07
CA ILE A 194 15.96 5.18 -13.85
C ILE A 194 15.99 4.87 -12.34
N VAL A 195 14.84 4.96 -11.67
CA VAL A 195 14.75 4.65 -10.24
C VAL A 195 14.18 3.24 -10.06
N VAL A 196 14.90 2.40 -9.33
CA VAL A 196 14.56 0.99 -9.10
C VAL A 196 14.29 0.75 -7.62
N ALA A 197 13.25 -0.02 -7.33
CA ALA A 197 13.06 -0.65 -6.02
C ALA A 197 12.58 -2.08 -6.20
N ARG A 198 13.23 -3.06 -5.56
CA ARG A 198 12.87 -4.47 -5.69
C ARG A 198 12.91 -5.15 -4.34
N SER A 199 11.75 -5.33 -3.74
CA SER A 199 11.65 -5.95 -2.42
C SER A 199 11.92 -7.45 -2.45
N GLU A 200 12.29 -8.03 -1.32
CA GLU A 200 12.52 -9.48 -1.16
C GLU A 200 11.24 -10.32 -1.38
N ARG A 201 10.06 -9.70 -1.26
CA ARG A 201 8.75 -10.34 -1.43
C ARG A 201 8.18 -10.03 -2.80
N TYR A 202 7.22 -10.84 -3.26
CA TYR A 202 6.50 -10.61 -4.51
C TYR A 202 7.45 -10.47 -5.72
N ARG A 203 8.47 -11.31 -5.77
CA ARG A 203 9.37 -11.41 -6.93
C ARG A 203 8.81 -12.43 -7.92
N ASN A 204 9.18 -12.24 -9.17
CA ASN A 204 9.04 -13.23 -10.21
C ASN A 204 10.40 -13.90 -10.40
N SER A 205 10.48 -15.21 -10.10
CA SER A 205 11.73 -15.98 -10.15
C SER A 205 12.31 -16.13 -11.56
N MET A 206 11.53 -15.82 -12.59
CA MET A 206 11.95 -15.88 -14.00
C MET A 206 12.59 -14.59 -14.49
N ILE A 207 12.65 -13.53 -13.67
CA ILE A 207 13.08 -12.19 -14.10
C ILE A 207 14.50 -11.88 -13.63
N ASP A 208 15.34 -11.50 -14.58
CA ASP A 208 16.70 -11.03 -14.37
C ASP A 208 16.81 -9.51 -14.59
N TYR A 209 17.39 -8.83 -13.60
CA TYR A 209 17.64 -7.39 -13.62
C TYR A 209 19.06 -7.06 -14.14
N SER A 210 19.91 -8.05 -14.41
CA SER A 210 21.32 -7.84 -14.77
C SER A 210 21.50 -7.03 -16.07
N PHE A 211 20.56 -7.12 -17.01
CA PHE A 211 20.59 -6.34 -18.25
C PHE A 211 20.50 -4.83 -18.02
N LEU A 212 20.00 -4.40 -16.85
CA LEU A 212 19.97 -2.99 -16.48
C LEU A 212 21.37 -2.43 -16.21
N SER A 213 22.38 -3.30 -16.09
CA SER A 213 23.78 -2.89 -15.95
C SER A 213 24.32 -2.07 -17.14
N ARG A 214 23.62 -2.06 -18.28
CA ARG A 214 23.94 -1.23 -19.43
C ARG A 214 23.58 0.26 -19.26
N TYR A 215 22.77 0.61 -18.25
CA TYR A 215 22.31 1.98 -18.03
C TYR A 215 23.12 2.66 -16.91
N ASP A 216 23.76 3.80 -17.21
CA ASP A 216 24.61 4.51 -16.25
C ASP A 216 23.81 5.28 -15.20
N LYS A 217 22.68 5.87 -15.62
CA LYS A 217 21.79 6.69 -14.78
C LYS A 217 20.75 5.82 -14.09
N ILE A 218 21.20 4.98 -13.17
CA ILE A 218 20.33 4.07 -12.42
C ILE A 218 20.55 4.19 -10.92
N LYS A 219 19.45 4.37 -10.19
CA LYS A 219 19.43 4.56 -8.73
C LYS A 219 18.54 3.53 -8.07
N PHE A 220 18.95 3.10 -6.89
CA PHE A 220 18.14 2.24 -6.04
C PHE A 220 17.53 3.03 -4.87
N ILE A 221 16.23 2.83 -4.60
CA ILE A 221 15.57 3.28 -3.37
C ILE A 221 14.97 2.06 -2.65
N GLY A 222 15.09 2.03 -1.33
CA GLY A 222 14.67 0.88 -0.52
C GLY A 222 15.54 0.71 0.71
N VAL A 223 15.49 -0.48 1.31
CA VAL A 223 16.33 -0.81 2.48
C VAL A 223 17.68 -1.39 2.06
N GLU A 224 18.64 -1.40 2.99
CA GLU A 224 20.00 -1.84 2.72
C GLU A 224 20.10 -3.29 2.22
N SER A 225 19.27 -4.20 2.76
CA SER A 225 19.30 -5.61 2.33
C SER A 225 18.88 -5.77 0.87
N GLU A 226 17.83 -5.07 0.46
CA GLU A 226 17.35 -5.04 -0.92
C GLU A 226 18.36 -4.36 -1.86
N PHE A 227 19.04 -3.31 -1.40
CA PHE A 227 20.14 -2.67 -2.14
C PHE A 227 21.29 -3.64 -2.38
N LYS A 228 21.77 -4.29 -1.32
CA LYS A 228 22.86 -5.29 -1.41
C LYS A 228 22.50 -6.45 -2.32
N ASP A 229 21.23 -6.80 -2.40
CA ASP A 229 20.76 -7.85 -3.28
C ASP A 229 20.73 -7.43 -4.75
N ILE A 230 20.13 -6.26 -5.07
CA ILE A 230 20.08 -5.77 -6.46
C ILE A 230 21.48 -5.41 -6.99
N GLN A 231 22.40 -4.97 -6.13
CA GLN A 231 23.77 -4.62 -6.50
C GLN A 231 24.54 -5.80 -7.08
N LYS A 232 24.17 -7.05 -6.75
CA LYS A 232 24.77 -8.25 -7.37
C LYS A 232 24.49 -8.33 -8.87
N ALA A 233 23.31 -7.88 -9.29
CA ALA A 233 22.91 -7.84 -10.69
C ALA A 233 23.38 -6.55 -11.40
N ILE A 234 23.44 -5.44 -10.67
CA ILE A 234 23.80 -4.11 -11.20
C ILE A 234 24.91 -3.50 -10.32
N PRO A 235 26.19 -3.85 -10.54
CA PRO A 235 27.27 -3.50 -9.60
C PRO A 235 27.46 -2.01 -9.34
N HIS A 236 27.20 -1.15 -10.32
CA HIS A 236 27.37 0.31 -10.23
C HIS A 236 26.12 1.04 -9.74
N ILE A 237 25.01 0.34 -9.42
CA ILE A 237 23.80 0.99 -8.92
C ILE A 237 24.07 1.73 -7.61
N GLN A 238 23.56 2.96 -7.50
CA GLN A 238 23.77 3.80 -6.32
C GLN A 238 22.54 3.78 -5.41
N TRP A 239 22.74 3.53 -4.12
CA TRP A 239 21.67 3.62 -3.13
C TRP A 239 21.37 5.06 -2.76
N VAL A 240 20.10 5.44 -2.87
CA VAL A 240 19.58 6.71 -2.40
C VAL A 240 18.82 6.46 -1.10
N GLN A 241 19.38 6.95 0.01
CA GLN A 241 18.72 6.93 1.31
C GLN A 241 17.78 8.12 1.45
N VAL A 242 16.61 7.88 2.01
CA VAL A 242 15.58 8.91 2.25
C VAL A 242 15.35 9.12 3.74
N ASN A 243 15.02 10.35 4.12
CA ASN A 243 14.67 10.75 5.48
C ASN A 243 13.24 10.33 5.82
N ASP A 244 12.32 10.46 4.86
CA ASP A 244 10.91 10.12 4.98
C ASP A 244 10.33 9.69 3.63
N PHE A 245 9.04 9.33 3.61
CA PHE A 245 8.37 8.90 2.38
C PHE A 245 7.89 10.06 1.51
N LEU A 246 7.90 11.31 2.01
CA LEU A 246 7.68 12.47 1.15
C LEU A 246 8.88 12.62 0.21
N GLN A 247 10.10 12.57 0.74
CA GLN A 247 11.32 12.61 -0.08
C GLN A 247 11.36 11.45 -1.08
N MET A 248 10.98 10.23 -0.67
CA MET A 248 10.89 9.08 -1.58
C MET A 248 9.90 9.35 -2.73
N ALA A 249 8.71 9.89 -2.42
CA ALA A 249 7.71 10.23 -3.44
C ALA A 249 8.20 11.35 -4.38
N GLN A 250 8.92 12.35 -3.87
CA GLN A 250 9.50 13.42 -4.70
C GLN A 250 10.58 12.90 -5.66
N ILE A 251 11.41 11.95 -5.22
CA ILE A 251 12.39 11.25 -6.08
C ILE A 251 11.67 10.49 -7.19
N ILE A 252 10.67 9.67 -6.83
CA ILE A 252 9.88 8.91 -7.80
C ILE A 252 9.16 9.85 -8.78
N ALA A 253 8.56 10.93 -8.30
CA ALA A 253 7.87 11.94 -9.12
C ALA A 253 8.80 12.64 -10.13
N GLY A 254 10.09 12.76 -9.80
CA GLY A 254 11.08 13.43 -10.63
C GLY A 254 11.95 12.50 -11.48
N CYS A 255 11.77 11.18 -11.40
CA CYS A 255 12.60 10.23 -12.14
C CYS A 255 12.25 10.14 -13.63
N LYS A 256 13.15 9.59 -14.45
CA LYS A 256 12.90 9.31 -15.87
C LYS A 256 11.74 8.32 -16.04
N PHE A 257 11.85 7.20 -15.33
CA PHE A 257 10.77 6.25 -15.06
C PHE A 257 11.16 5.35 -13.90
N PHE A 258 10.15 4.73 -13.28
CA PHE A 258 10.31 3.87 -12.12
C PHE A 258 10.18 2.39 -12.47
N ILE A 259 10.98 1.52 -11.85
CA ILE A 259 10.84 0.06 -11.94
C ILE A 259 10.70 -0.52 -10.54
N GLY A 260 9.70 -1.38 -10.34
CA GLY A 260 9.68 -2.19 -9.12
C GLY A 260 8.69 -3.32 -9.12
N ASN A 261 8.76 -4.15 -8.09
CA ASN A 261 7.77 -5.18 -7.81
C ASN A 261 6.70 -4.69 -6.83
N GLN A 262 5.76 -5.55 -6.44
CA GLN A 262 4.60 -5.23 -5.57
C GLN A 262 4.99 -4.85 -4.13
N SER A 263 5.65 -3.71 -4.01
CA SER A 263 6.33 -3.21 -2.83
C SER A 263 5.77 -1.83 -2.47
N PHE A 264 6.19 -1.31 -1.32
CA PHE A 264 5.79 0.03 -0.90
C PHE A 264 6.24 1.13 -1.90
N PRO A 265 7.50 1.16 -2.39
CA PRO A 265 7.90 2.15 -3.40
C PRO A 265 7.03 2.10 -4.68
N TYR A 266 6.64 0.91 -5.14
CA TYR A 266 5.74 0.79 -6.29
C TYR A 266 4.36 1.42 -6.01
N SER A 267 3.82 1.27 -4.79
CA SER A 267 2.56 1.93 -4.44
C SER A 267 2.62 3.46 -4.55
N LEU A 268 3.80 4.08 -4.32
CA LEU A 268 4.01 5.51 -4.52
C LEU A 268 4.04 5.86 -6.02
N ALA A 269 4.79 5.10 -6.83
CA ALA A 269 4.84 5.30 -8.27
C ALA A 269 3.44 5.19 -8.91
N GLU A 270 2.68 4.18 -8.49
CA GLU A 270 1.30 3.94 -8.90
C GLU A 270 0.37 5.09 -8.50
N ALA A 271 0.52 5.57 -7.27
CA ALA A 271 -0.27 6.67 -6.76
C ALA A 271 0.02 8.02 -7.43
N LEU A 272 1.26 8.25 -7.86
CA LEU A 272 1.72 9.46 -8.53
C LEU A 272 1.40 9.46 -10.03
N LYS A 273 1.19 8.28 -10.64
CA LYS A 273 1.03 8.09 -12.09
C LYS A 273 2.24 8.54 -12.91
N VAL A 274 3.43 8.30 -12.38
CA VAL A 274 4.67 8.42 -13.17
C VAL A 274 4.76 7.29 -14.20
N LYS A 275 5.62 7.46 -15.21
CA LYS A 275 6.06 6.36 -16.06
C LYS A 275 6.65 5.26 -15.16
N ARG A 276 6.03 4.08 -15.15
CA ARG A 276 6.41 3.01 -14.19
C ARG A 276 6.17 1.62 -14.74
N ILE A 277 7.06 0.70 -14.38
CA ILE A 277 7.00 -0.71 -14.77
C ILE A 277 6.87 -1.58 -13.51
N LEU A 278 5.87 -2.48 -13.51
CA LEU A 278 5.64 -3.47 -12.47
C LEU A 278 6.21 -4.84 -12.84
N GLU A 279 7.11 -5.37 -12.02
CA GLU A 279 7.39 -6.80 -11.96
C GLU A 279 6.22 -7.50 -11.24
N VAL A 280 5.45 -8.30 -11.97
CA VAL A 280 4.27 -8.99 -11.43
C VAL A 280 4.67 -10.29 -10.73
N CYS A 281 4.27 -10.45 -9.47
CA CYS A 281 4.31 -11.74 -8.79
C CYS A 281 3.10 -12.57 -9.18
N VAL A 282 3.32 -13.63 -9.96
CA VAL A 282 2.26 -14.50 -10.46
C VAL A 282 1.48 -15.24 -9.37
N GLU A 283 2.05 -15.38 -8.17
CA GLU A 283 1.36 -15.98 -7.01
C GLU A 283 0.33 -15.04 -6.38
N VAL A 284 0.52 -13.73 -6.52
CA VAL A 284 -0.29 -12.69 -5.86
C VAL A 284 -0.51 -11.56 -6.86
N ILE A 285 -1.46 -11.71 -7.78
CA ILE A 285 -1.75 -10.72 -8.82
C ILE A 285 -2.79 -9.72 -8.31
N ASN A 286 -2.40 -8.93 -7.31
CA ASN A 286 -3.29 -8.00 -6.60
C ASN A 286 -2.94 -6.52 -6.79
N VAL A 287 -1.91 -6.21 -7.57
CA VAL A 287 -1.56 -4.85 -7.99
C VAL A 287 -1.67 -4.81 -9.50
N VAL A 288 -2.47 -3.88 -10.00
CA VAL A 288 -2.65 -3.66 -11.44
C VAL A 288 -2.31 -2.19 -11.71
N PRO A 289 -1.32 -1.89 -12.56
CA PRO A 289 -1.02 -0.51 -12.94
C PRO A 289 -2.20 0.10 -13.69
N GLU A 290 -2.62 1.30 -13.28
CA GLU A 290 -3.78 1.98 -13.91
C GLU A 290 -3.36 3.32 -14.53
N GLY A 291 -3.95 3.67 -15.68
CA GLY A 291 -3.61 4.89 -16.43
C GLY A 291 -2.75 4.61 -17.67
N ASP A 292 -2.34 5.68 -18.34
CA ASP A 292 -1.71 5.68 -19.66
C ASP A 292 -0.21 5.32 -19.65
N VAL A 293 0.49 5.61 -18.57
CA VAL A 293 1.96 5.39 -18.44
C VAL A 293 2.33 4.35 -17.37
N GLY A 294 1.41 3.43 -17.09
CA GLY A 294 1.65 2.28 -16.21
C GLY A 294 1.79 1.00 -17.03
N TYR A 295 2.89 0.27 -16.80
CA TYR A 295 3.20 -0.98 -17.50
C TYR A 295 3.41 -2.10 -16.48
N ASP A 296 3.16 -3.34 -16.90
CA ASP A 296 3.51 -4.54 -16.15
C ASP A 296 4.09 -5.63 -17.06
N PHE A 297 4.80 -6.58 -16.47
CA PHE A 297 5.37 -7.71 -17.19
C PHE A 297 5.46 -8.96 -16.34
N ILE A 298 5.48 -10.11 -17.02
CA ILE A 298 5.71 -11.44 -16.43
C ILE A 298 6.95 -12.11 -17.05
N PHE A 299 7.30 -11.77 -18.29
CA PHE A 299 8.39 -12.39 -19.04
C PHE A 299 9.55 -11.42 -19.27
N GLN A 300 10.77 -11.96 -19.29
CA GLN A 300 12.01 -11.20 -19.42
C GLN A 300 12.04 -10.33 -20.69
N GLU A 301 11.66 -10.90 -21.84
CA GLU A 301 11.68 -10.18 -23.12
C GLU A 301 10.79 -8.92 -23.08
N HIS A 302 9.62 -9.01 -22.45
CA HIS A 302 8.72 -7.87 -22.29
C HIS A 302 9.33 -6.81 -21.36
N PHE A 303 10.04 -7.23 -20.31
CA PHE A 303 10.71 -6.30 -19.40
C PHE A 303 11.77 -5.49 -20.14
N GLU A 304 12.65 -6.16 -20.89
CA GLU A 304 13.72 -5.50 -21.63
C GLU A 304 13.18 -4.56 -22.71
N ALA A 305 12.13 -4.98 -23.44
CA ALA A 305 11.47 -4.17 -24.44
C ALA A 305 10.87 -2.89 -23.84
N LEU A 306 10.15 -3.00 -22.72
CA LEU A 306 9.56 -1.84 -22.02
C LEU A 306 10.64 -0.85 -21.55
N VAL A 307 11.75 -1.35 -20.98
CA VAL A 307 12.85 -0.48 -20.54
C VAL A 307 13.49 0.23 -21.73
N GLN A 308 13.72 -0.49 -22.83
CA GLN A 308 14.28 0.10 -24.05
C GLN A 308 13.36 1.17 -24.65
N GLU A 309 12.05 0.93 -24.70
CA GLU A 309 11.07 1.89 -25.20
C GLU A 309 11.05 3.18 -24.37
N LEU A 310 10.96 3.05 -23.03
CA LEU A 310 10.91 4.22 -22.14
C LEU A 310 12.23 4.99 -22.08
N ASP A 311 13.36 4.31 -22.26
CA ASP A 311 14.67 4.93 -22.29
C ASP A 311 14.88 5.74 -23.59
N ALA A 312 14.40 5.23 -24.72
CA ALA A 312 14.51 5.89 -26.03
C ALA A 312 13.48 7.01 -26.26
N GLY A 313 12.29 6.92 -25.64
CA GLY A 313 11.18 7.86 -25.83
C GLY A 313 11.17 9.07 -24.89
N SER A 314 12.32 9.49 -24.36
CA SER A 314 12.46 10.62 -23.41
C SER A 314 13.33 11.73 -23.98
#